data_AF-A0A960HTU6-F1
#
_entry.id   AF-A0A960HTU6-F1
#
_cell.length_a   1.000
_cell.length_b   1.000
_cell.length_c   1.000
_cell.angle_alpha   90.00
_cell.angle_beta   90.00
_cell.angle_gamma   90.00
#
_symmetry.space_group_name_H-M   'P 1'
#
loop_
_entity.id
_entity.type
_entity.pdbx_description
1 polymer ?
#
loop_
_entity_poly.entity_id
_entity_poly.type
_entity_poly.pdbx_seq_one_letter_code
_entity_poly.pdbx_strand_id
1 'polypeptide(L)'
;MDLLRPSLRRRGLALVGAASLALVVAGCSGSAVGPSPAATVNGADISADDVEELVAANQAFYEQAIENGLDTNGELAAALEETQGVAPGTVGRQGASDALNSLIVTEVLHQELEELDALPDESLEDEVRAELETQAGGAEALAEYDEDFIDFTVRTDALQRAYRDVLAAEQTADIEPLSDEEREARILELYESVKAERPLCLNIILVTAEADAQAALERIRGGEAFDDVAAEVTIAPPSTTDGGYLYCSDYEQVTAAFGADLQGTPVGELVGPFSADDGTG
;
A
#
# COMPACT_ATOMS: atom_id res chain seq x y z
N MET A 1 11.35 34.40 -13.64
CA MET A 1 12.45 34.30 -14.62
C MET A 1 12.04 33.22 -15.60
N ASP A 2 11.77 33.64 -16.83
CA ASP A 2 11.47 32.79 -17.97
C ASP A 2 12.71 31.97 -18.41
N LEU A 3 12.41 30.91 -19.19
CA LEU A 3 13.30 30.06 -19.99
C LEU A 3 13.93 28.90 -19.19
N LEU A 4 13.67 27.63 -19.47
CA LEU A 4 13.78 26.95 -20.77
C LEU A 4 12.81 25.76 -20.88
N ARG A 5 12.03 25.73 -21.97
CA ARG A 5 11.29 24.55 -22.44
C ARG A 5 12.24 23.64 -23.23
N PRO A 6 12.35 22.34 -22.93
CA PRO A 6 12.94 21.40 -23.86
C PRO A 6 12.00 21.15 -25.02
N SER A 7 12.55 21.22 -26.22
CA SER A 7 11.85 21.00 -27.47
C SER A 7 11.61 19.51 -27.70
N LEU A 8 10.38 19.06 -27.47
CA LEU A 8 9.91 17.75 -27.91
C LEU A 8 9.95 17.70 -29.44
N ARG A 9 10.99 17.05 -29.97
CA ARG A 9 11.04 16.62 -31.37
C ARG A 9 9.96 15.57 -31.57
N ARG A 10 8.87 16.02 -32.19
CA ARG A 10 7.82 15.21 -32.81
C ARG A 10 8.42 14.07 -33.63
N ARG A 11 8.47 12.87 -33.05
CA ARG A 11 8.23 11.63 -33.77
C ARG A 11 6.82 11.21 -33.38
N GLY A 12 5.89 11.47 -34.28
CA GLY A 12 4.51 11.08 -34.09
C GLY A 12 4.40 9.56 -34.13
N LEU A 13 3.97 8.98 -33.03
CA LEU A 13 2.95 7.95 -33.07
C LEU A 13 1.69 8.58 -32.49
N ALA A 14 0.77 8.93 -33.38
CA ALA A 14 -0.61 9.12 -33.03
C ALA A 14 -1.27 7.75 -33.14
N LEU A 15 -1.65 7.19 -31.99
CA LEU A 15 -2.67 6.16 -31.83
C LEU A 15 -3.41 6.59 -30.56
N VAL A 16 -4.31 7.57 -30.62
CA VAL A 16 -5.74 7.38 -30.91
C VAL A 16 -6.09 5.93 -31.26
N GLY A 17 -6.22 5.11 -30.21
CA GLY A 17 -7.17 4.01 -30.17
C GLY A 17 -8.25 4.39 -29.17
N ALA A 18 -9.27 5.12 -29.62
CA ALA A 18 -10.54 5.08 -28.90
C ALA A 18 -10.99 3.62 -28.93
N ALA A 19 -10.85 2.92 -27.79
CA ALA A 19 -11.43 1.59 -27.61
C ALA A 19 -12.93 1.74 -27.89
N SER A 20 -13.28 1.37 -29.10
CA SER A 20 -14.61 1.53 -29.63
C SER A 20 -15.41 0.43 -28.97
N LEU A 21 -16.13 0.77 -27.89
CA LEU A 21 -17.14 -0.10 -27.32
C LEU A 21 -18.23 -0.30 -28.38
N ALA A 22 -17.98 -1.23 -29.30
CA ALA A 22 -18.94 -1.63 -30.31
C ALA A 22 -19.96 -2.53 -29.63
N LEU A 23 -20.97 -1.91 -29.01
CA LEU A 23 -22.25 -2.55 -28.73
C LEU A 23 -22.87 -2.96 -30.08
N VAL A 24 -22.43 -4.10 -30.62
CA VAL A 24 -23.12 -4.74 -31.73
C VAL A 24 -24.42 -5.28 -31.15
N VAL A 25 -25.49 -4.51 -31.30
CA VAL A 25 -26.85 -5.04 -31.21
C VAL A 25 -26.95 -6.09 -32.30
N ALA A 26 -26.75 -7.36 -31.95
CA ALA A 26 -26.96 -8.48 -32.84
C ALA A 26 -28.44 -8.51 -33.22
N GLY A 27 -28.74 -7.91 -34.38
CA GLY A 27 -29.99 -8.15 -35.08
C GLY A 27 -30.09 -9.65 -35.37
N CYS A 28 -31.19 -10.25 -34.93
CA CYS A 28 -31.51 -11.65 -35.18
C CYS A 28 -31.43 -11.96 -36.69
N SER A 29 -30.33 -12.54 -37.13
CA SER A 29 -30.25 -13.31 -38.37
C SER A 29 -29.30 -14.47 -38.11
N GLY A 30 -29.90 -15.64 -37.89
CA GLY A 30 -29.26 -16.76 -37.22
C GLY A 30 -28.12 -17.40 -38.00
N SER A 31 -27.15 -17.95 -37.24
CA SER A 31 -26.66 -19.33 -37.33
C SER A 31 -25.50 -19.55 -36.36
N ALA A 32 -25.81 -20.00 -35.14
CA ALA A 32 -25.02 -20.95 -34.36
C ALA A 32 -25.97 -21.48 -33.27
N VAL A 33 -26.26 -22.78 -33.28
CA VAL A 33 -27.08 -23.42 -32.25
C VAL A 33 -26.14 -23.78 -31.10
N GLY A 34 -26.00 -22.83 -30.17
CA GLY A 34 -25.26 -22.92 -28.91
C GLY A 34 -25.70 -21.77 -27.99
N PRO A 35 -25.48 -21.83 -26.67
CA PRO A 35 -25.78 -20.71 -25.79
C PRO A 35 -25.01 -19.46 -26.26
N SER A 36 -25.70 -18.33 -26.35
CA SER A 36 -25.04 -17.06 -26.71
C SER A 36 -24.13 -16.61 -25.56
N PRO A 37 -22.95 -16.03 -25.87
CA PRO A 37 -22.04 -15.57 -24.83
C PRO A 37 -22.65 -14.45 -23.99
N ALA A 38 -22.24 -14.36 -22.72
CA ALA A 38 -22.58 -13.26 -21.83
C ALA A 38 -21.90 -11.95 -22.26
N ALA A 39 -20.65 -12.03 -22.74
CA ALA A 39 -19.93 -10.94 -23.38
C ALA A 39 -18.88 -11.46 -24.38
N THR A 40 -18.40 -10.58 -25.26
CA THR A 40 -17.26 -10.86 -26.14
C THR A 40 -16.24 -9.73 -26.00
N VAL A 41 -14.99 -10.07 -25.67
CA VAL A 41 -13.86 -9.14 -25.45
C VAL A 41 -12.81 -9.40 -26.52
N ASN A 42 -12.66 -8.48 -27.48
CA ASN A 42 -11.79 -8.61 -28.67
C ASN A 42 -11.85 -9.97 -29.39
N GLY A 43 -13.01 -10.64 -29.39
CA GLY A 43 -13.22 -11.93 -30.05
C GLY A 43 -13.08 -13.16 -29.17
N ALA A 44 -12.68 -12.99 -27.90
CA ALA A 44 -12.83 -14.01 -26.86
C ALA A 44 -14.24 -13.91 -26.24
N ASP A 45 -14.93 -15.05 -26.16
CA ASP A 45 -16.27 -15.12 -25.58
C ASP A 45 -16.19 -15.44 -24.09
N ILE A 46 -16.92 -14.67 -23.27
CA ILE A 46 -17.21 -14.97 -21.87
C ILE A 46 -18.61 -15.60 -21.84
N SER A 47 -18.72 -16.82 -21.35
CA SER A 47 -19.97 -17.57 -21.31
C SER A 47 -20.85 -17.15 -20.12
N ALA A 48 -22.12 -17.55 -20.14
CA ALA A 48 -22.98 -17.38 -18.98
C ALA A 48 -22.52 -18.28 -17.81
N ASP A 49 -21.97 -19.45 -18.12
CA ASP A 49 -21.47 -20.40 -17.13
C ASP A 49 -20.28 -19.78 -16.36
N ASP A 50 -19.35 -19.12 -17.04
CA ASP A 50 -18.22 -18.42 -16.38
C ASP A 50 -18.70 -17.37 -15.36
N VAL A 51 -19.79 -16.67 -15.69
CA VAL A 51 -20.40 -15.67 -14.80
C VAL A 51 -21.07 -16.36 -13.60
N GLU A 52 -21.81 -17.45 -13.84
CA GLU A 52 -22.49 -18.19 -12.79
C GLU A 52 -21.50 -18.86 -11.82
N GLU A 53 -20.42 -19.46 -12.35
CA GLU A 53 -19.33 -20.05 -11.57
C GLU A 53 -18.63 -19.01 -10.70
N LEU A 54 -18.25 -17.86 -11.26
CA LEU A 54 -17.61 -16.80 -10.47
C LEU A 54 -18.55 -16.20 -9.42
N VAL A 55 -19.85 -16.08 -9.70
CA VAL A 55 -20.82 -15.67 -8.66
C VAL A 55 -20.88 -16.71 -7.54
N ALA A 56 -20.93 -18.00 -7.86
CA ALA A 56 -20.96 -19.07 -6.87
C ALA A 56 -19.69 -19.09 -6.00
N ALA A 57 -18.52 -18.93 -6.60
CA ALA A 57 -17.24 -18.85 -5.89
C ALA A 57 -17.20 -17.65 -4.92
N ASN A 58 -17.68 -16.48 -5.35
CA ASN A 58 -17.79 -15.30 -4.48
C ASN A 58 -18.80 -15.50 -3.34
N GLN A 59 -19.92 -16.18 -3.60
CA GLN A 59 -20.89 -16.53 -2.56
C GLN A 59 -20.28 -17.44 -1.50
N ALA A 60 -19.57 -18.49 -1.93
CA ALA A 60 -18.87 -19.41 -1.03
C ALA A 60 -17.82 -18.67 -0.19
N PHE A 61 -17.08 -17.73 -0.80
CA PHE A 61 -16.16 -16.86 -0.07
C PHE A 61 -16.87 -16.03 1.02
N TYR A 62 -17.99 -15.36 0.70
CA TYR A 62 -18.72 -14.57 1.69
C TYR A 62 -19.27 -15.45 2.82
N GLU A 63 -19.84 -16.60 2.50
CA GLU A 63 -20.33 -17.57 3.48
C GLU A 63 -19.21 -17.99 4.44
N GLN A 64 -18.06 -18.43 3.92
CA GLN A 64 -16.90 -18.84 4.72
C GLN A 64 -16.35 -17.68 5.57
N ALA A 65 -16.26 -16.47 5.00
CA ALA A 65 -15.78 -15.29 5.73
C ALA A 65 -16.72 -14.89 6.89
N ILE A 66 -18.03 -15.00 6.69
CA ILE A 66 -19.03 -14.78 7.75
C ILE A 66 -18.89 -15.85 8.84
N GLU A 67 -18.76 -17.13 8.47
CA GLU A 67 -18.58 -18.23 9.41
C GLU A 67 -17.30 -18.08 10.26
N ASN A 68 -16.24 -17.56 9.64
CA ASN A 68 -14.97 -17.25 10.31
C ASN A 68 -15.02 -15.96 11.15
N GLY A 69 -16.17 -15.30 11.24
CA GLY A 69 -16.39 -14.14 12.11
C GLY A 69 -15.80 -12.83 11.57
N LEU A 70 -15.52 -12.76 10.27
CA LEU A 70 -14.98 -11.55 9.63
C LEU A 70 -16.06 -10.49 9.38
N ASP A 71 -17.35 -10.87 9.42
CA ASP A 71 -18.47 -9.95 9.24
C ASP A 71 -18.87 -9.23 10.55
N THR A 72 -18.04 -8.27 10.96
CA THR A 72 -18.24 -7.54 12.23
C THR A 72 -19.36 -6.51 12.19
N ASN A 73 -19.79 -6.08 11.00
CA ASN A 73 -20.73 -4.98 10.79
C ASN A 73 -21.94 -5.36 9.89
N GLY A 74 -21.99 -6.59 9.36
CA GLY A 74 -23.09 -7.09 8.53
C GLY A 74 -22.93 -6.78 7.03
N GLU A 75 -21.81 -6.21 6.60
CA GLU A 75 -21.57 -5.86 5.20
C GLU A 75 -21.40 -7.10 4.32
N LEU A 76 -20.76 -8.16 4.81
CA LEU A 76 -20.58 -9.38 4.03
C LEU A 76 -21.90 -10.13 3.86
N ALA A 77 -22.72 -10.21 4.91
CA ALA A 77 -24.06 -10.79 4.82
C ALA A 77 -24.97 -10.02 3.85
N ALA A 78 -24.89 -8.68 3.84
CA ALA A 78 -25.63 -7.86 2.89
C ALA A 78 -25.15 -8.07 1.44
N ALA A 79 -23.84 -8.12 1.22
CA ALA A 79 -23.27 -8.42 -0.10
C ALA A 79 -23.69 -9.81 -0.59
N LEU A 80 -23.64 -10.83 0.26
CA LEU A 80 -24.11 -12.17 -0.04
C LEU A 80 -25.58 -12.16 -0.50
N GLU A 81 -26.47 -11.45 0.22
CA GLU A 81 -27.88 -11.32 -0.18
C GLU A 81 -28.05 -10.68 -1.58
N GLU A 82 -27.25 -9.67 -1.92
CA GLU A 82 -27.30 -8.99 -3.23
C GLU A 82 -26.82 -9.87 -4.40
N THR A 83 -25.94 -10.83 -4.12
CA THR A 83 -25.48 -11.80 -5.12
C THR A 83 -26.46 -12.95 -5.35
N GLN A 84 -27.38 -13.22 -4.42
CA GLN A 84 -28.34 -14.30 -4.52
C GLN A 84 -29.52 -13.94 -5.44
N GLY A 85 -29.96 -14.89 -6.25
CA GLY A 85 -31.14 -14.72 -7.09
C GLY A 85 -32.45 -14.98 -6.34
N VAL A 86 -33.57 -14.53 -6.92
CA VAL A 86 -34.91 -14.64 -6.31
C VAL A 86 -35.47 -16.06 -6.28
N ALA A 87 -34.83 -17.00 -7.00
CA ALA A 87 -35.21 -18.41 -7.05
C ALA A 87 -33.96 -19.31 -6.89
N PRO A 88 -34.12 -20.55 -6.39
CA PRO A 88 -33.02 -21.49 -6.32
C PRO A 88 -32.34 -21.70 -7.68
N GLY A 89 -31.01 -21.65 -7.72
CA GLY A 89 -30.23 -21.77 -8.95
C GLY A 89 -30.33 -20.54 -9.87
N THR A 90 -30.64 -19.37 -9.32
CA THR A 90 -30.53 -18.10 -10.05
C THR A 90 -29.53 -17.19 -9.35
N VAL A 91 -28.83 -16.37 -10.12
CA VAL A 91 -27.90 -15.35 -9.62
C VAL A 91 -28.60 -14.00 -9.51
N GLY A 92 -28.21 -13.23 -8.50
CA GLY A 92 -28.62 -11.84 -8.32
C GLY A 92 -28.06 -10.98 -9.45
N ARG A 93 -28.81 -9.93 -9.85
CA ARG A 93 -28.36 -9.05 -10.94
C ARG A 93 -27.04 -8.36 -10.61
N GLN A 94 -26.88 -7.94 -9.36
CA GLN A 94 -25.67 -7.24 -8.92
C GLN A 94 -24.47 -8.19 -8.97
N GLY A 95 -24.58 -9.37 -8.35
CA GLY A 95 -23.53 -10.40 -8.42
C GLY A 95 -23.15 -10.77 -9.86
N ALA A 96 -24.12 -10.98 -10.75
CA ALA A 96 -23.84 -11.28 -12.16
C ALA A 96 -23.14 -10.11 -12.88
N SER A 97 -23.51 -8.87 -12.57
CA SER A 97 -22.88 -7.68 -13.15
C SER A 97 -21.43 -7.53 -12.68
N ASP A 98 -21.18 -7.76 -11.39
CA ASP A 98 -19.85 -7.63 -10.80
C ASP A 98 -18.92 -8.74 -11.29
N ALA A 99 -19.40 -9.99 -11.32
CA ALA A 99 -18.67 -11.12 -11.90
C ALA A 99 -18.35 -10.90 -13.38
N LEU A 100 -19.34 -10.49 -14.19
CA LEU A 100 -19.11 -10.21 -15.61
C LEU A 100 -18.10 -9.08 -15.82
N ASN A 101 -18.17 -8.01 -15.02
CA ASN A 101 -17.20 -6.92 -15.12
C ASN A 101 -15.78 -7.37 -14.75
N SER A 102 -15.62 -8.18 -13.70
CA SER A 102 -14.34 -8.77 -13.32
C SER A 102 -13.78 -9.66 -14.43
N LEU A 103 -14.59 -10.55 -15.00
CA LEU A 103 -14.19 -11.41 -16.13
C LEU A 103 -13.76 -10.58 -17.35
N ILE A 104 -14.50 -9.52 -17.69
CA ILE A 104 -14.14 -8.63 -18.80
C ILE A 104 -12.79 -7.95 -18.55
N VAL A 105 -12.59 -7.38 -17.35
CA VAL A 105 -11.33 -6.69 -17.02
C VAL A 105 -10.15 -7.66 -17.03
N THR A 106 -10.32 -8.84 -16.42
CA THR A 106 -9.29 -9.89 -16.41
C THR A 106 -8.93 -10.34 -17.82
N GLU A 107 -9.92 -10.51 -18.71
CA GLU A 107 -9.69 -10.87 -20.11
C GLU A 107 -8.99 -9.75 -20.89
N VAL A 108 -9.37 -8.48 -20.67
CA VAL A 108 -8.68 -7.33 -21.27
C VAL A 108 -7.21 -7.29 -20.85
N LEU A 109 -6.92 -7.46 -19.55
CA LEU A 109 -5.55 -7.46 -19.05
C LEU A 109 -4.74 -8.63 -19.63
N HIS A 110 -5.34 -9.82 -19.70
CA HIS A 110 -4.70 -10.99 -20.30
C HIS A 110 -4.30 -10.73 -21.75
N GLN A 111 -5.24 -10.25 -22.58
CA GLN A 111 -4.98 -10.00 -24.00
C GLN A 111 -3.94 -8.90 -24.21
N GLU A 112 -4.00 -7.80 -23.45
CA GLU A 112 -3.02 -6.73 -23.55
C GLU A 112 -1.61 -7.23 -23.19
N LEU A 113 -1.49 -8.00 -22.10
CA LEU A 113 -0.20 -8.57 -21.70
C LEU A 113 0.30 -9.65 -22.67
N GLU A 114 -0.59 -10.41 -23.29
CA GLU A 114 -0.24 -11.35 -24.36
C GLU A 114 0.31 -10.59 -25.59
N GLU A 115 -0.34 -9.50 -26.01
CA GLU A 115 0.14 -8.65 -27.11
C GLU A 115 1.51 -8.02 -26.81
N LEU A 116 1.81 -7.75 -25.54
CA LEU A 116 3.07 -7.19 -25.06
C LEU A 116 4.15 -8.23 -24.73
N ASP A 117 3.86 -9.54 -24.88
CA ASP A 117 4.75 -10.65 -24.47
C ASP A 117 5.18 -10.54 -22.99
N ALA A 118 4.22 -10.12 -22.14
CA ALA A 118 4.42 -9.76 -20.74
C ALA A 118 3.43 -10.46 -19.79
N LEU A 119 2.84 -11.58 -20.22
CA LEU A 119 2.01 -12.42 -19.35
C LEU A 119 2.79 -12.82 -18.09
N PRO A 120 2.13 -12.89 -16.91
CA PRO A 120 2.76 -13.34 -15.68
C PRO A 120 3.26 -14.80 -15.84
N ASP A 121 4.35 -15.11 -15.17
CA ASP A 121 4.85 -16.48 -15.08
C ASP A 121 4.36 -17.16 -13.77
N GLU A 122 4.60 -18.47 -13.68
CA GLU A 122 4.24 -19.28 -12.50
C GLU A 122 4.89 -18.74 -11.21
N SER A 123 6.06 -18.11 -11.29
CA SER A 123 6.72 -17.56 -10.10
C SER A 123 5.95 -16.39 -9.51
N LEU A 124 5.34 -15.54 -10.34
CA LEU A 124 4.52 -14.44 -9.85
C LEU A 124 3.19 -14.96 -9.30
N GLU A 125 2.59 -15.96 -9.93
CA GLU A 125 1.38 -16.61 -9.41
C GLU A 125 1.62 -17.27 -8.05
N ASP A 126 2.76 -17.95 -7.87
CA ASP A 126 3.19 -18.53 -6.59
C ASP A 126 3.41 -17.46 -5.51
N GLU A 127 3.99 -16.31 -5.86
CA GLU A 127 4.17 -15.18 -4.95
C GLU A 127 2.81 -14.64 -4.46
N VAL A 128 1.88 -14.41 -5.39
CA VAL A 128 0.52 -13.96 -5.08
C VAL A 128 -0.19 -14.98 -4.17
N ARG A 129 -0.07 -16.28 -4.47
CA ARG A 129 -0.66 -17.33 -3.62
C ARG A 129 -0.06 -17.33 -2.21
N ALA A 130 1.27 -17.22 -2.07
CA ALA A 130 1.93 -17.18 -0.77
C ALA A 130 1.52 -15.95 0.06
N GLU A 131 1.25 -14.82 -0.60
CA GLU A 131 0.69 -13.63 0.07
C GLU A 131 -0.74 -13.86 0.54
N LEU A 132 -1.59 -14.50 -0.27
CA LEU A 132 -2.95 -14.87 0.14
C LEU A 132 -2.93 -15.84 1.31
N GLU A 133 -2.03 -16.84 1.30
CA GLU A 133 -1.84 -17.76 2.43
C GLU A 133 -1.49 -16.99 3.71
N THR A 134 -0.57 -16.02 3.60
CA THR A 134 -0.18 -15.18 4.74
C THR A 134 -1.35 -14.36 5.27
N GLN A 135 -2.15 -13.76 4.38
CA GLN A 135 -3.32 -12.96 4.73
C GLN A 135 -4.43 -13.78 5.38
N ALA A 136 -4.64 -15.01 4.91
CA ALA A 136 -5.61 -15.95 5.48
C ALA A 136 -5.18 -16.51 6.85
N GLY A 137 -3.92 -16.31 7.26
CA GLY A 137 -3.38 -16.86 8.52
C GLY A 137 -2.70 -18.23 8.36
N GLY A 138 -2.37 -18.62 7.14
CA GLY A 138 -1.63 -19.82 6.76
C GLY A 138 -2.32 -20.63 5.66
N ALA A 139 -1.59 -21.56 5.04
CA ALA A 139 -2.09 -22.45 3.99
C ALA A 139 -3.32 -23.28 4.41
N GLU A 140 -3.39 -23.74 5.67
CA GLU A 140 -4.56 -24.49 6.16
C GLU A 140 -5.83 -23.65 6.18
N ALA A 141 -5.73 -22.37 6.58
CA ALA A 141 -6.86 -21.45 6.58
C ALA A 141 -7.26 -21.04 5.16
N LEU A 142 -6.29 -20.86 4.27
CA LEU A 142 -6.58 -20.57 2.86
C LEU A 142 -7.34 -21.73 2.18
N ALA A 143 -7.01 -22.97 2.52
CA ALA A 143 -7.66 -24.15 1.97
C ALA A 143 -9.14 -24.35 2.40
N GLU A 144 -9.64 -23.54 3.34
CA GLU A 144 -11.07 -23.51 3.69
C GLU A 144 -11.89 -22.72 2.66
N TYR A 145 -11.26 -21.86 1.86
CA TYR A 145 -11.93 -21.09 0.82
C TYR A 145 -12.07 -21.89 -0.47
N ASP A 146 -13.06 -21.50 -1.28
CA ASP A 146 -13.36 -22.12 -2.56
C ASP A 146 -12.17 -21.98 -3.55
N GLU A 147 -11.79 -23.08 -4.20
CA GLU A 147 -10.61 -23.13 -5.06
C GLU A 147 -10.75 -22.25 -6.30
N ASP A 148 -11.95 -22.16 -6.90
CA ASP A 148 -12.20 -21.32 -8.07
C ASP A 148 -12.09 -19.83 -7.71
N PHE A 149 -12.53 -19.45 -6.49
CA PHE A 149 -12.32 -18.11 -5.97
C PHE A 149 -10.83 -17.79 -5.79
N ILE A 150 -10.06 -18.70 -5.21
CA ILE A 150 -8.61 -18.52 -5.01
C ILE A 150 -7.89 -18.41 -6.35
N ASP A 151 -8.17 -19.32 -7.29
CA ASP A 151 -7.51 -19.35 -8.60
C ASP A 151 -7.85 -18.10 -9.43
N PHE A 152 -9.12 -17.66 -9.42
CA PHE A 152 -9.51 -16.42 -10.07
C PHE A 152 -8.80 -15.20 -9.46
N THR A 153 -8.68 -15.17 -8.13
CA THR A 153 -7.99 -14.09 -7.40
C THR A 153 -6.51 -14.05 -7.73
N VAL A 154 -5.83 -15.21 -7.69
CA VAL A 154 -4.40 -15.33 -8.01
C VAL A 154 -4.14 -14.87 -9.44
N ARG A 155 -4.89 -15.40 -10.41
CA ARG A 155 -4.75 -15.03 -11.83
C ARG A 155 -4.96 -13.54 -12.04
N THR A 156 -6.02 -12.97 -11.45
CA THR A 156 -6.37 -11.57 -11.64
C THR A 156 -5.31 -10.64 -11.02
N ASP A 157 -4.82 -10.93 -9.83
CA ASP A 157 -3.77 -10.11 -9.19
C ASP A 157 -2.43 -10.24 -9.91
N ALA A 158 -2.05 -11.44 -10.36
CA ALA A 158 -0.84 -11.65 -11.15
C ALA A 158 -0.86 -10.83 -12.46
N LEU A 159 -1.99 -10.84 -13.19
CA LEU A 159 -2.19 -9.99 -14.37
C LEU A 159 -2.10 -8.50 -14.04
N GLN A 160 -2.70 -8.05 -12.93
CA GLN A 160 -2.63 -6.64 -12.53
C GLN A 160 -1.21 -6.20 -12.16
N ARG A 161 -0.44 -7.05 -11.48
CA ARG A 161 0.97 -6.80 -11.15
C ARG A 161 1.83 -6.74 -12.40
N ALA A 162 1.70 -7.73 -13.29
CA ALA A 162 2.42 -7.74 -14.57
C ALA A 162 2.14 -6.47 -15.40
N TYR A 163 0.87 -6.05 -15.48
CA TYR A 163 0.51 -4.81 -16.19
C TYR A 163 1.06 -3.56 -15.51
N ARG A 164 1.09 -3.51 -14.17
CA ARG A 164 1.73 -2.42 -13.43
C ARG A 164 3.22 -2.33 -13.72
N ASP A 165 3.90 -3.47 -13.83
CA ASP A 165 5.33 -3.53 -14.12
C ASP A 165 5.65 -3.06 -15.53
N VAL A 166 4.81 -3.41 -16.52
CA VAL A 166 4.86 -2.84 -17.87
C VAL A 166 4.74 -1.31 -17.79
N LEU A 167 3.72 -0.78 -17.12
CA LEU A 167 3.52 0.66 -16.99
C LEU A 167 4.67 1.37 -16.26
N ALA A 168 5.28 0.72 -15.27
CA ALA A 168 6.44 1.24 -14.56
C ALA A 168 7.68 1.26 -15.45
N ALA A 169 7.90 0.21 -16.23
CA ALA A 169 8.98 0.11 -17.21
C ALA A 169 8.82 1.19 -18.30
N GLU A 170 7.60 1.41 -18.81
CA GLU A 170 7.33 2.48 -19.78
C GLU A 170 7.58 3.88 -19.22
N GLN A 171 7.10 4.15 -18.00
CA GLN A 171 7.29 5.45 -17.35
C GLN A 171 8.76 5.79 -17.10
N THR A 172 9.60 4.76 -16.96
CA THR A 172 11.03 4.91 -16.68
C THR A 172 11.92 4.62 -17.89
N ALA A 173 11.36 4.22 -19.05
CA ALA A 173 12.12 3.81 -20.23
C ALA A 173 13.09 4.89 -20.74
N ASP A 174 12.69 6.16 -20.63
CA ASP A 174 13.50 7.32 -21.04
C ASP A 174 14.22 8.01 -19.86
N ILE A 175 14.10 7.45 -18.64
CA ILE A 175 14.74 7.97 -17.44
C ILE A 175 16.05 7.23 -17.24
N GLU A 176 17.17 7.91 -17.48
CA GLU A 176 18.48 7.38 -17.12
C GLU A 176 18.55 7.25 -15.58
N PRO A 177 18.79 6.04 -15.04
CA PRO A 177 18.95 5.87 -13.60
C PRO A 177 20.12 6.72 -13.12
N LEU A 178 19.93 7.40 -11.98
CA LEU A 178 21.03 8.13 -11.35
C LEU A 178 22.18 7.16 -11.05
N SER A 179 23.41 7.57 -11.36
CA SER A 179 24.58 6.89 -10.84
C SER A 179 24.58 6.88 -9.31
N ASP A 180 25.35 5.99 -8.68
CA ASP A 180 25.42 5.94 -7.22
C ASP A 180 25.84 7.29 -6.61
N GLU A 181 26.77 8.01 -7.24
CA GLU A 181 27.22 9.33 -6.81
C GLU A 181 26.10 10.39 -6.96
N GLU A 182 25.38 10.40 -8.08
CA GLU A 182 24.24 11.31 -8.29
C GLU A 182 23.08 11.00 -7.34
N ARG A 183 22.85 9.72 -7.06
CA ARG A 183 21.83 9.26 -6.11
C ARG A 183 22.18 9.71 -4.71
N GLU A 184 23.42 9.55 -4.26
CA GLU A 184 23.88 10.02 -2.96
C GLU A 184 23.75 11.55 -2.85
N ALA A 185 24.20 12.28 -3.89
CA ALA A 185 24.03 13.73 -3.94
C ALA A 185 22.56 14.14 -3.87
N ARG A 186 21.66 13.43 -4.57
CA ARG A 186 20.22 13.70 -4.56
C ARG A 186 19.59 13.39 -3.20
N ILE A 187 20.01 12.32 -2.53
CA ILE A 187 19.58 11.99 -1.17
C ILE A 187 19.99 13.11 -0.20
N LEU A 188 21.24 13.57 -0.27
CA LEU A 188 21.73 14.67 0.58
C LEU A 188 20.98 15.97 0.30
N GLU A 189 20.69 16.27 -0.96
CA GLU A 189 19.88 17.42 -1.35
C GLU A 189 18.47 17.33 -0.74
N LEU A 190 17.81 16.18 -0.88
CA LEU A 190 16.48 15.95 -0.29
C LEU A 190 16.51 16.07 1.23
N TYR A 191 17.50 15.45 1.88
CA TYR A 191 17.71 15.51 3.32
C TYR A 191 17.89 16.94 3.84
N GLU A 192 18.65 17.78 3.14
CA GLU A 192 18.77 19.19 3.47
C GLU A 192 17.52 20.00 3.12
N SER A 193 16.78 19.63 2.06
CA SER A 193 15.56 20.33 1.66
C SER A 193 14.44 20.21 2.69
N VAL A 194 14.33 19.06 3.36
CA VAL A 194 13.34 18.82 4.43
C VAL A 194 13.85 19.26 5.80
N LYS A 195 14.99 19.96 5.88
CA LYS A 195 15.66 20.27 7.14
C LYS A 195 14.78 21.03 8.14
N ALA A 196 13.96 21.95 7.65
CA ALA A 196 13.05 22.73 8.47
C ALA A 196 11.88 21.91 9.02
N GLU A 197 11.55 20.79 8.38
CA GLU A 197 10.43 19.90 8.72
C GLU A 197 10.89 18.69 9.55
N ARG A 198 12.20 18.50 9.72
CA ARG A 198 12.74 17.41 10.54
C ARG A 198 12.37 17.62 12.00
N PRO A 199 11.93 16.57 12.72
CA PRO A 199 11.69 16.65 14.15
C PRO A 199 13.00 16.96 14.89
N LEU A 200 12.88 17.72 15.97
CA LEU A 200 13.95 17.88 16.95
C LEU A 200 13.96 16.63 17.84
N CYS A 201 15.03 15.87 17.76
CA CYS A 201 15.29 14.70 18.59
C CYS A 201 16.21 15.05 19.76
N LEU A 202 15.78 14.78 20.97
CA LEU A 202 16.48 15.05 22.23
C LEU A 202 16.75 13.74 22.97
N ASN A 203 17.98 13.54 23.43
CA ASN A 203 18.27 12.58 24.50
C ASN A 203 18.08 13.30 25.84
N ILE A 204 17.24 12.75 26.71
CA ILE A 204 16.79 13.42 27.93
C ILE A 204 17.22 12.64 29.17
N ILE A 205 17.79 13.37 30.13
CA ILE A 205 17.92 12.95 31.53
C ILE A 205 16.79 13.62 32.31
N LEU A 206 15.85 12.82 32.80
CA LEU A 206 14.75 13.30 33.63
C LEU A 206 15.07 12.97 35.09
N VAL A 207 15.00 13.96 35.98
CA VAL A 207 15.20 13.80 37.42
C VAL A 207 14.16 14.60 38.18
N THR A 208 13.94 14.27 39.45
CA THR A 208 12.90 14.91 40.26
C THR A 208 13.29 16.27 40.85
N ALA A 209 14.59 16.56 40.93
CA ALA A 209 15.09 17.77 41.56
C ALA A 209 16.11 18.50 40.68
N GLU A 210 16.05 19.83 40.68
CA GLU A 210 16.97 20.70 39.94
C GLU A 210 18.44 20.46 40.34
N ALA A 211 18.70 20.20 41.64
CA ALA A 211 20.04 19.89 42.13
C ALA A 211 20.63 18.63 41.48
N ASP A 212 19.80 17.60 41.26
CA ASP A 212 20.24 16.36 40.61
C ASP A 212 20.49 16.60 39.11
N ALA A 213 19.68 17.45 38.48
CA ALA A 213 19.84 17.80 37.07
C ALA A 213 21.14 18.59 36.85
N GLN A 214 21.43 19.53 37.75
CA GLN A 214 22.65 20.30 37.75
C GLN A 214 23.89 19.42 37.99
N ALA A 215 23.80 18.45 38.92
CA ALA A 215 24.87 17.50 39.18
C ALA A 215 25.15 16.60 37.96
N ALA A 216 24.11 16.10 37.30
CA ALA A 216 24.23 15.33 36.05
C ALA A 216 24.88 16.18 34.94
N LEU A 217 24.44 17.43 34.76
CA LEU A 217 25.01 18.34 33.78
C LEU A 217 26.49 18.64 34.03
N GLU A 218 26.90 18.80 35.30
CA GLU A 218 28.30 19.00 35.69
C GLU A 218 29.18 17.77 35.39
N ARG A 219 28.68 16.55 35.61
CA ARG A 219 29.36 15.30 35.24
C ARG A 219 29.63 15.24 33.73
N ILE A 220 28.61 15.52 32.92
CA ILE A 220 28.72 15.46 31.47
C ILE A 220 29.67 16.56 30.95
N ARG A 221 29.58 17.79 31.49
CA ARG A 221 30.54 18.86 31.19
C ARG A 221 31.96 18.54 31.65
N GLY A 222 32.10 17.71 32.68
CA GLY A 222 33.35 17.16 33.18
C GLY A 222 33.98 16.09 32.28
N GLY A 223 33.27 15.65 31.23
CA GLY A 223 33.74 14.68 30.24
C GLY A 223 33.19 13.26 30.41
N GLU A 224 32.26 13.05 31.34
CA GLU A 224 31.52 11.78 31.42
C GLU A 224 30.53 11.67 30.24
N ALA A 225 30.33 10.45 29.72
CA ALA A 225 29.42 10.23 28.60
C ALA A 225 27.97 10.48 29.02
N PHE A 226 27.18 11.08 28.14
CA PHE A 226 25.76 11.36 28.41
C PHE A 226 25.01 10.09 28.80
N ASP A 227 25.21 9.02 28.03
CA ASP A 227 24.51 7.73 28.20
C ASP A 227 24.87 7.05 29.53
N ASP A 228 26.11 7.18 29.99
CA ASP A 228 26.55 6.65 31.28
C ASP A 228 25.86 7.39 32.45
N VAL A 229 25.83 8.73 32.37
CA VAL A 229 25.16 9.56 33.39
C VAL A 229 23.66 9.31 33.36
N ALA A 230 23.06 9.24 32.18
CA ALA A 230 21.64 9.02 31.99
C ALA A 230 21.21 7.65 32.52
N ALA A 231 21.96 6.58 32.25
CA ALA A 231 21.68 5.24 32.77
C ALA A 231 21.69 5.17 34.31
N GLU A 232 22.43 6.05 34.97
CA GLU A 232 22.53 6.08 36.44
C GLU A 232 21.40 6.89 37.09
N VAL A 233 21.06 8.06 36.53
CA VAL A 233 20.25 9.05 37.25
C VAL A 233 18.87 9.29 36.66
N THR A 234 18.61 8.92 35.40
CA THR A 234 17.33 9.23 34.76
C THR A 234 16.18 8.40 35.36
N ILE A 235 15.05 9.04 35.60
CA ILE A 235 13.79 8.38 35.99
C ILE A 235 12.85 8.14 34.80
N ALA A 236 13.21 8.64 33.60
CA ALA A 236 12.43 8.40 32.40
C ALA A 236 12.47 6.90 32.04
N PRO A 237 11.36 6.33 31.53
CA PRO A 237 11.38 4.97 31.02
C PRO A 237 12.40 4.86 29.87
N PRO A 238 13.21 3.79 29.81
CA PRO A 238 14.16 3.63 28.71
C PRO A 238 13.38 3.52 27.40
N SER A 239 13.65 4.41 26.45
CA SER A 239 13.02 4.36 25.13
C SER A 239 13.75 3.40 24.19
N THR A 240 15.03 3.12 24.45
CA THR A 240 15.88 2.20 23.66
C THR A 240 17.00 1.60 24.53
N THR A 241 17.73 0.63 23.98
CA THR A 241 18.89 -0.05 24.59
C THR A 241 20.15 0.81 24.79
N ASP A 242 20.13 2.10 24.41
CA ASP A 242 21.32 2.97 24.34
C ASP A 242 21.27 4.15 25.33
N GLY A 243 20.89 3.86 26.58
CA GLY A 243 21.27 4.70 27.72
C GLY A 243 20.51 6.00 27.97
N GLY A 244 19.42 6.32 27.25
CA GLY A 244 18.62 7.53 27.52
C GLY A 244 17.17 7.49 27.03
N TYR A 245 16.38 8.52 27.35
CA TYR A 245 15.04 8.73 26.78
C TYR A 245 15.15 9.62 25.53
N LEU A 246 14.90 9.04 24.36
CA LEU A 246 14.85 9.71 23.08
C LEU A 246 13.44 10.27 22.85
N TYR A 247 13.34 11.58 22.70
CA TYR A 247 12.12 12.29 22.37
C TYR A 247 12.29 13.04 21.06
N CYS A 248 11.54 12.64 20.04
CA CYS A 248 11.52 13.31 18.74
C CYS A 248 10.14 13.93 18.50
N SER A 249 10.09 15.25 18.38
CA SER A 249 8.87 16.02 18.13
C SER A 249 9.15 17.21 17.23
N ASP A 250 8.12 17.85 16.71
CA ASP A 250 8.29 19.17 16.10
C ASP A 250 8.71 20.24 17.15
N TYR A 251 9.23 21.37 16.66
CA TYR A 251 9.74 22.44 17.52
C TYR A 251 8.67 23.05 18.43
N GLU A 252 7.41 23.10 18.01
CA GLU A 252 6.32 23.69 18.80
C GLU A 252 6.03 22.80 20.02
N GLN A 253 5.96 21.49 19.80
CA GLN A 253 5.77 20.51 20.87
C GLN A 253 6.95 20.48 21.84
N VAL A 254 8.19 20.54 21.35
CA VAL A 254 9.37 20.65 22.22
C VAL A 254 9.33 21.94 23.04
N THR A 255 9.02 23.07 22.42
CA THR A 255 8.94 24.37 23.11
C THR A 255 7.86 24.34 24.19
N ALA A 256 6.71 23.72 23.92
CA ALA A 256 5.63 23.54 24.89
C ALA A 256 6.05 22.63 26.05
N ALA A 257 6.75 21.52 25.77
CA ALA A 257 7.15 20.54 26.78
C ALA A 257 8.25 21.05 27.73
N PHE A 258 9.22 21.81 27.22
CA PHE A 258 10.38 22.26 27.99
C PHE A 258 10.38 23.76 28.32
N GLY A 259 9.41 24.52 27.82
CA GLY A 259 9.32 25.96 28.01
C GLY A 259 10.48 26.75 27.40
N ALA A 260 11.22 26.15 26.47
CA ALA A 260 12.42 26.71 25.87
C ALA A 260 12.39 26.57 24.34
N ASP A 261 12.69 27.66 23.64
CA ASP A 261 12.91 27.63 22.21
C ASP A 261 14.29 27.01 21.92
N LEU A 262 14.29 25.76 21.47
CA LEU A 262 15.49 25.02 21.08
C LEU A 262 15.76 25.13 19.57
N GLN A 263 15.03 25.97 18.85
CA GLN A 263 15.24 26.20 17.43
C GLN A 263 16.65 26.75 17.17
N GLY A 264 17.42 26.03 16.36
CA GLY A 264 18.80 26.41 16.02
C GLY A 264 19.87 25.89 16.99
N THR A 265 19.49 25.09 18.00
CA THR A 265 20.46 24.37 18.82
C THR A 265 21.27 23.39 17.96
N PRO A 266 22.61 23.48 17.92
CA PRO A 266 23.48 22.51 17.27
C PRO A 266 23.27 21.09 17.79
N VAL A 267 23.34 20.10 16.89
CA VAL A 267 23.34 18.69 17.26
C VAL A 267 24.51 18.42 18.22
N GLY A 268 24.21 17.79 19.36
CA GLY A 268 25.18 17.47 20.41
C GLY A 268 25.40 18.57 21.46
N GLU A 269 24.74 19.73 21.35
CA GLU A 269 24.76 20.73 22.42
C GLU A 269 23.94 20.27 23.63
N LEU A 270 24.51 20.44 24.83
CA LEU A 270 23.82 20.19 26.09
C LEU A 270 22.99 21.42 26.47
N VAL A 271 21.68 21.22 26.59
CA VAL A 271 20.70 22.26 26.95
C VAL A 271 20.01 21.93 28.28
N GLY A 272 19.53 22.96 28.99
CA GLY A 272 18.90 22.84 30.30
C GLY A 272 19.84 23.13 31.49
N PRO A 273 19.45 22.76 32.73
CA PRO A 273 18.22 22.05 33.06
C PRO A 273 16.96 22.89 32.79
N PHE A 274 15.88 22.22 32.38
CA PHE A 274 14.56 22.83 32.19
C PHE A 274 13.58 22.21 33.18
N SER A 275 12.65 23.01 33.68
CA SER A 275 11.47 22.47 34.35
C SER A 275 10.52 21.97 33.28
N ALA A 276 10.27 20.67 33.23
CA ALA A 276 9.14 20.14 32.48
C ALA A 276 7.87 20.33 33.32
N ASP A 277 6.81 20.85 32.72
CA ASP A 277 5.47 20.71 33.31
C ASP A 277 5.15 19.21 33.27
N ASP A 278 4.84 18.61 34.41
CA ASP A 278 4.58 17.16 34.52
C ASP A 278 3.25 16.72 33.87
N GLY A 279 2.56 17.63 33.19
CA GLY A 279 1.29 17.38 32.54
C GLY A 279 0.17 16.97 33.51
N THR A 280 0.34 17.11 34.83
CA THR A 280 -0.70 16.79 35.81
C THR A 280 -1.47 18.03 36.24
N GLY A 281 -2.39 18.44 35.35
CA GLY A 281 -3.66 19.04 35.75
C GLY A 281 -4.70 17.95 36.00
#